data_AF-A0A094ADP3-F1
#
_entry.id   AF-A0A094ADP3-F1
#
_cell.length_a   1.000
_cell.length_b   1.000
_cell.length_c   1.000
_cell.angle_alpha   90.00
_cell.angle_beta   90.00
_cell.angle_gamma   90.00
#
_symmetry.space_group_name_H-M   'P 1'
#
loop_
_entity.id
_entity.type
_entity.pdbx_description
1 polymer ?
#
loop_
_entity_poly.entity_id
_entity_poly.type
_entity_poly.pdbx_seq_one_letter_code
_entity_poly.pdbx_strand_id
1 'polypeptide(L)'
;MTAPPNDEQGQVSEPWLDYGCSPWRLSSQHAADLYESGVKLWRREDLIDIEKQLEESFAMEKFTVRCFDGRVVYIKNPNFGVLKPLWRPYVKFEEYWHHVRTTPQGPPETYLCTYLVDWVNESSRNFEGPVENVRSLFNTKQQQWEASMTCKAFTSQFRKILERDGNAKRVTKLVCFALGDLNSKPPDWWSIQNEALPEDEQELDTSMIDGALVHHAIALTMANIIRSYAKPGEGGVRLLTQDPGYCDETKDIIKDIGFEVVGGFGAGGFAEVDDESVVFSPFPKAPVKQIIAGLARPLAFIHLKNDERIWNPRGNLYGDPASPRTRQMWERAQKEVKTSMKSKAAGESVIVMRAKNN
;
A
#
# COMPACT_ATOMS: atom_id res chain seq x y z
N MET A 1 44.38 60.64 -40.00
CA MET A 1 44.67 59.46 -39.17
C MET A 1 43.43 59.18 -38.35
N THR A 2 42.57 58.32 -38.86
CA THR A 2 41.30 57.90 -38.25
C THR A 2 41.53 56.53 -37.61
N ALA A 3 41.21 56.43 -36.33
CA ALA A 3 41.36 55.23 -35.52
C ALA A 3 40.49 54.06 -36.04
N PRO A 4 40.89 52.80 -35.84
CA PRO A 4 40.04 51.65 -36.16
C PRO A 4 38.90 51.53 -35.13
N PRO A 5 37.76 50.92 -35.49
CA PRO A 5 36.71 50.63 -34.52
C PRO A 5 37.21 49.55 -33.56
N ASN A 6 36.88 49.72 -32.28
CA ASN A 6 37.00 48.69 -31.27
C ASN A 6 36.13 47.50 -31.68
N ASP A 7 36.76 46.36 -31.94
CA ASP A 7 36.08 45.07 -31.92
C ASP A 7 35.59 44.85 -30.49
N GLU A 8 34.30 45.13 -30.26
CA GLU A 8 33.57 44.51 -29.16
C GLU A 8 33.74 43.00 -29.32
N GLN A 9 34.49 42.41 -28.39
CA GLN A 9 34.61 40.98 -28.22
C GLN A 9 33.20 40.43 -27.95
N GLY A 10 32.48 40.14 -29.03
CA GLY A 10 31.30 39.32 -29.02
C GLY A 10 31.71 38.00 -28.41
N GLN A 11 31.32 37.81 -27.15
CA GLN A 11 31.44 36.56 -26.45
C GLN A 11 30.54 35.57 -27.19
N VAL A 12 31.10 34.89 -28.20
CA VAL A 12 30.44 33.81 -28.91
C VAL A 12 30.21 32.73 -27.86
N SER A 13 28.98 32.65 -27.34
CA SER A 13 28.59 31.54 -26.48
C SER A 13 28.71 30.28 -27.33
N GLU A 14 29.71 29.45 -27.05
CA GLU A 14 29.83 28.14 -27.68
C GLU A 14 28.49 27.41 -27.54
N PRO A 15 27.88 26.89 -28.62
CA PRO A 15 26.60 26.22 -28.50
C PRO A 15 26.79 24.89 -27.77
N TRP A 16 26.27 24.82 -26.55
CA TRP A 16 26.27 23.60 -25.74
C TRP A 16 25.33 22.57 -26.38
N LEU A 17 25.82 21.34 -26.56
CA LEU A 17 24.98 20.22 -27.00
C LEU A 17 24.30 19.60 -25.79
N ASP A 18 22.99 19.83 -25.64
CA ASP A 18 22.15 19.22 -24.59
C ASP A 18 21.80 17.75 -24.89
N TYR A 19 22.81 16.93 -25.19
CA TYR A 19 22.62 15.51 -25.46
C TYR A 19 22.28 14.76 -24.16
N GLY A 20 21.00 14.39 -24.02
CA GLY A 20 20.54 13.57 -22.91
C GLY A 20 20.18 14.33 -21.64
N CYS A 21 20.11 15.66 -21.66
CA CYS A 21 19.62 16.51 -20.58
C CYS A 21 18.08 16.53 -20.50
N SER A 22 17.44 15.36 -20.55
CA SER A 22 15.97 15.32 -20.47
C SER A 22 15.49 15.68 -19.06
N PRO A 23 14.28 16.26 -18.91
CA PRO A 23 13.70 16.54 -17.59
C PRO A 23 13.67 15.31 -16.69
N TRP A 24 13.46 14.13 -17.28
CA TRP A 24 13.49 12.86 -16.57
C TRP A 24 14.88 12.51 -16.01
N ARG A 25 15.97 12.66 -16.78
CA ARG A 25 17.31 12.32 -16.27
C ARG A 25 17.70 13.23 -15.11
N LEU A 26 17.37 14.52 -15.23
CA LEU A 26 17.59 15.49 -14.16
C LEU A 26 16.77 15.15 -12.91
N SER A 27 15.47 14.85 -13.07
CA SER A 27 14.62 14.47 -11.94
C SER A 27 15.04 13.14 -11.30
N SER A 28 15.46 12.16 -12.10
CA SER A 28 15.92 10.86 -11.62
C SER A 28 17.18 10.99 -10.75
N GLN A 29 18.18 11.75 -11.22
CA GLN A 29 19.37 12.02 -10.41
C GLN A 29 19.01 12.78 -9.13
N HIS A 30 18.19 13.83 -9.24
CA HIS A 30 17.76 14.61 -8.08
C HIS A 30 16.97 13.75 -7.06
N ALA A 31 16.14 12.82 -7.54
CA ALA A 31 15.44 11.87 -6.69
C ALA A 31 16.39 10.98 -5.88
N ALA A 32 17.44 10.46 -6.54
CA ALA A 32 18.48 9.67 -5.90
C ALA A 32 19.24 10.50 -4.84
N ASP A 33 19.67 11.72 -5.18
CA ASP A 33 20.42 12.61 -4.29
C ASP A 33 19.61 12.97 -3.02
N LEU A 34 18.33 13.32 -3.17
CA LEU A 34 17.44 13.60 -2.04
C LEU A 34 17.22 12.35 -1.18
N TYR A 35 17.08 11.19 -1.81
CA TYR A 35 16.90 9.93 -1.09
C TYR A 35 18.18 9.52 -0.32
N GLU A 36 19.36 9.71 -0.89
CA GLU A 36 20.64 9.39 -0.24
C GLU A 36 20.97 10.36 0.90
N SER A 37 20.64 11.65 0.73
CA SER A 37 20.80 12.68 1.78
C SER A 37 19.82 12.55 2.95
N GLY A 38 18.90 11.58 2.91
CA GLY A 38 17.99 11.27 4.02
C GLY A 38 16.64 11.97 3.96
N VAL A 39 16.30 12.66 2.87
CA VAL A 39 14.98 13.30 2.70
C VAL A 39 13.88 12.25 2.71
N LYS A 40 12.86 12.43 3.54
CA LYS A 40 11.72 11.50 3.58
C LYS A 40 10.85 11.69 2.33
N LEU A 41 10.62 10.59 1.61
CA LEU A 41 9.72 10.55 0.45
C LEU A 41 8.26 10.79 0.83
N TRP A 42 7.86 10.31 2.01
CA TRP A 42 6.52 10.50 2.56
C TRP A 42 6.61 11.11 3.95
N ARG A 43 5.64 11.97 4.27
CA ARG A 43 5.48 12.58 5.59
C ARG A 43 4.06 12.38 6.08
N ARG A 44 3.86 12.30 7.40
CA ARG A 44 2.53 12.00 7.96
C ARG A 44 1.55 13.12 7.64
N GLU A 45 2.01 14.35 7.74
CA GLU A 45 1.24 15.55 7.45
C GLU A 45 0.71 15.57 6.02
N ASP A 46 1.55 15.19 5.04
CA ASP A 46 1.15 15.18 3.63
C ASP A 46 0.12 14.07 3.34
N LEU A 47 0.23 12.92 4.02
CA LEU A 47 -0.71 11.80 3.90
C LEU A 47 -2.07 12.10 4.56
N ILE A 48 -2.07 12.79 5.70
CA ILE A 48 -3.30 13.24 6.37
C ILE A 48 -3.98 14.32 5.53
N ASP A 49 -3.19 15.27 5.02
CA ASP A 49 -3.69 16.38 4.22
C ASP A 49 -4.37 15.89 2.94
N ILE A 50 -3.74 14.98 2.18
CA ILE A 50 -4.36 14.47 0.95
C ILE A 50 -5.65 13.69 1.23
N GLU A 51 -5.74 12.89 2.29
CA GLU A 51 -7.01 12.23 2.62
C GLU A 51 -8.12 13.22 2.90
N LYS A 52 -7.83 14.26 3.67
CA LYS A 52 -8.82 15.30 3.95
C LYS A 52 -9.28 15.99 2.67
N GLN A 53 -8.34 16.31 1.77
CA GLN A 53 -8.70 16.90 0.49
C GLN A 53 -9.59 15.97 -0.35
N LEU A 54 -9.35 14.66 -0.31
CA LEU A 54 -10.16 13.68 -1.05
C LEU A 54 -11.55 13.45 -0.42
N GLU A 55 -11.67 13.52 0.91
CA GLU A 55 -12.96 13.56 1.62
C GLU A 55 -13.82 14.75 1.16
N GLU A 56 -13.19 15.90 0.96
CA GLU A 56 -13.84 17.14 0.50
C GLU A 56 -13.90 17.25 -1.04
N SER A 57 -13.61 16.18 -1.77
CA SER A 57 -13.42 16.21 -3.23
C SER A 57 -14.58 16.81 -4.02
N PHE A 58 -15.85 16.69 -3.58
CA PHE A 58 -16.96 17.31 -4.32
C PHE A 58 -17.00 18.84 -4.23
N ALA A 59 -16.36 19.43 -3.23
CA ALA A 59 -16.32 20.87 -3.00
C ALA A 59 -15.02 21.54 -3.46
N MET A 60 -14.02 20.75 -3.88
CA MET A 60 -12.68 21.26 -4.21
C MET A 60 -12.42 21.27 -5.72
N GLU A 61 -11.99 22.42 -6.25
CA GLU A 61 -11.62 22.56 -7.68
C GLU A 61 -10.33 21.81 -8.03
N LYS A 62 -9.43 21.65 -7.05
CA LYS A 62 -8.11 21.07 -7.24
C LYS A 62 -7.60 20.41 -5.97
N PHE A 63 -6.70 19.45 -6.16
CA PHE A 63 -5.91 18.84 -5.09
C PHE A 63 -4.50 19.42 -5.08
N THR A 64 -3.92 19.50 -3.90
CA THR A 64 -2.57 20.01 -3.64
C THR A 64 -1.69 18.83 -3.26
N VAL A 65 -0.66 18.56 -4.06
CA VAL A 65 0.30 17.47 -3.84
C VAL A 65 1.67 18.07 -3.60
N ARG A 66 2.33 17.67 -2.51
CA ARG A 66 3.70 18.09 -2.21
C ARG A 66 4.68 17.09 -2.83
N CYS A 67 5.59 17.60 -3.65
CA CYS A 67 6.75 16.85 -4.12
C CYS A 67 7.75 16.67 -2.97
N PHE A 68 8.55 15.60 -2.99
CA PHE A 68 9.52 15.36 -1.91
C PHE A 68 10.72 16.32 -1.93
N ASP A 69 10.88 17.12 -2.98
CA ASP A 69 11.80 18.27 -3.04
C ASP A 69 11.22 19.55 -2.41
N GLY A 70 9.98 19.49 -1.91
CA GLY A 70 9.28 20.60 -1.26
C GLY A 70 8.41 21.46 -2.18
N ARG A 71 8.48 21.27 -3.50
CA ARG A 71 7.56 21.94 -4.43
C ARG A 71 6.13 21.46 -4.24
N VAL A 72 5.19 22.27 -4.70
CA VAL A 72 3.75 21.99 -4.63
C VAL A 72 3.19 21.96 -6.04
N VAL A 73 2.46 20.88 -6.35
CA VAL A 73 1.75 20.67 -7.61
C VAL A 73 0.25 20.73 -7.35
N TYR A 74 -0.49 21.31 -8.29
CA TYR A 74 -1.94 21.39 -8.25
C TYR A 74 -2.54 20.47 -9.31
N ILE A 75 -3.36 19.51 -8.88
CA ILE A 75 -4.04 18.56 -9.74
C ILE A 75 -5.49 18.99 -9.88
N LYS A 76 -5.95 19.26 -11.10
CA LYS A 76 -7.35 19.62 -11.35
C LYS A 76 -8.28 18.45 -10.97
N ASN A 77 -9.36 18.74 -10.26
CA ASN A 77 -10.33 17.74 -9.87
C ASN A 77 -11.45 17.62 -10.93
N PRO A 78 -11.60 16.48 -11.62
CA PRO A 78 -12.67 16.28 -12.61
C PRO A 78 -14.06 16.17 -11.98
N ASN A 79 -14.16 15.91 -10.67
CA ASN A 79 -15.45 15.79 -9.97
C ASN A 79 -16.02 17.14 -9.51
N PHE A 80 -15.24 18.22 -9.59
CA PHE A 80 -15.69 19.53 -9.15
C PHE A 80 -16.86 20.03 -10.00
N GLY A 81 -17.97 20.40 -9.35
CA GLY A 81 -19.19 20.85 -10.01
C GLY A 81 -19.99 19.73 -10.72
N VAL A 82 -19.59 18.46 -10.57
CA VAL A 82 -20.33 17.32 -11.12
C VAL A 82 -21.40 16.88 -10.11
N LEU A 83 -22.66 16.84 -10.54
CA LEU A 83 -23.80 16.53 -9.65
C LEU A 83 -23.80 15.08 -9.14
N LYS A 84 -23.41 14.13 -10.00
CA LYS A 84 -23.39 12.68 -9.71
C LYS A 84 -22.11 12.04 -10.30
N PRO A 85 -20.96 12.26 -9.66
CA PRO A 85 -19.70 11.73 -10.14
C PRO A 85 -19.67 10.21 -10.03
N LEU A 86 -19.28 9.55 -11.13
CA LEU A 86 -19.07 8.10 -11.20
C LEU A 86 -17.62 7.69 -10.89
N TRP A 87 -16.74 8.69 -10.80
CA TRP A 87 -15.32 8.52 -10.56
C TRP A 87 -15.02 8.77 -9.10
N ARG A 88 -14.52 7.78 -8.39
CA ARG A 88 -14.04 7.94 -7.02
C ARG A 88 -12.54 8.24 -7.05
N PRO A 89 -12.08 9.37 -6.49
CA PRO A 89 -10.66 9.64 -6.40
C PRO A 89 -9.99 8.67 -5.42
N TYR A 90 -8.69 8.44 -5.57
CA TYR A 90 -7.88 7.71 -4.59
C TYR A 90 -6.40 8.13 -4.72
N VAL A 91 -5.62 7.85 -3.69
CA VAL A 91 -4.18 8.11 -3.66
C VAL A 91 -3.45 6.96 -4.37
N LYS A 92 -2.77 7.30 -5.46
CA LYS A 92 -1.87 6.40 -6.16
C LYS A 92 -0.43 6.70 -5.75
N PHE A 93 0.19 5.77 -5.04
CA PHE A 93 1.57 5.92 -4.59
C PHE A 93 2.57 5.56 -5.68
N GLU A 94 3.64 6.34 -5.75
CA GLU A 94 4.79 6.05 -6.59
C GLU A 94 5.96 5.62 -5.72
N GLU A 95 6.59 4.52 -6.09
CA GLU A 95 7.66 3.91 -5.30
C GLU A 95 9.03 4.44 -5.70
N TYR A 96 10.06 4.28 -4.84
CA TYR A 96 11.39 4.85 -5.08
C TYR A 96 11.99 4.54 -6.46
N TRP A 97 11.91 3.28 -6.91
CA TRP A 97 12.47 2.85 -8.20
C TRP A 97 11.77 3.49 -9.39
N HIS A 98 10.50 3.89 -9.26
CA HIS A 98 9.78 4.65 -10.26
C HIS A 98 10.50 5.97 -10.52
N HIS A 99 10.90 6.67 -9.46
CA HIS A 99 11.56 7.97 -9.57
C HIS A 99 12.99 7.87 -10.14
N VAL A 100 13.71 6.78 -9.87
CA VAL A 100 15.12 6.67 -10.28
C VAL A 100 15.35 5.84 -11.54
N ARG A 101 14.45 4.91 -11.92
CA ARG A 101 14.66 4.00 -13.06
C ARG A 101 13.64 4.11 -14.18
N THR A 102 12.44 4.58 -13.90
CA THR A 102 11.35 4.61 -14.89
C THR A 102 11.09 6.05 -15.28
N THR A 103 10.83 6.31 -16.56
CA THR A 103 10.31 7.62 -16.97
C THR A 103 8.88 7.73 -16.50
N PRO A 104 8.53 8.67 -15.59
CA PRO A 104 7.18 8.79 -15.09
C PRO A 104 6.21 9.11 -16.22
N GLN A 105 5.01 8.57 -16.12
CA GLN A 105 3.93 8.92 -17.02
C GLN A 105 3.35 10.26 -16.60
N GLY A 106 3.21 11.19 -17.56
CA GLY A 106 2.67 12.52 -17.32
C GLY A 106 3.71 13.64 -17.45
N PRO A 107 3.34 14.85 -16.99
CA PRO A 107 4.13 16.05 -17.26
C PRO A 107 5.31 16.16 -16.25
N PRO A 108 6.44 16.80 -16.62
CA PRO A 108 7.65 16.84 -15.78
C PRO A 108 7.48 17.37 -14.35
N GLU A 109 6.44 18.17 -14.12
CA GLU A 109 6.09 18.73 -12.82
C GLU A 109 5.75 17.65 -11.79
N THR A 110 5.28 16.48 -12.23
CA THR A 110 4.87 15.38 -11.33
C THR A 110 6.02 14.40 -11.03
N TYR A 111 7.18 14.54 -11.67
CA TYR A 111 8.25 13.52 -11.61
C TYR A 111 8.82 13.30 -10.19
N LEU A 112 8.64 14.26 -9.29
CA LEU A 112 9.05 14.19 -7.88
C LEU A 112 7.85 14.10 -6.91
N CYS A 113 6.66 13.74 -7.40
CA CYS A 113 5.50 13.43 -6.55
C CYS A 113 5.53 11.97 -6.13
N THR A 114 5.64 11.68 -4.83
CA THR A 114 5.63 10.31 -4.27
C THR A 114 4.24 9.69 -4.18
N TYR A 115 3.22 10.48 -4.50
CA TYR A 115 1.87 10.02 -4.76
C TYR A 115 1.17 11.03 -5.68
N LEU A 116 0.14 10.56 -6.38
CA LEU A 116 -0.75 11.35 -7.21
C LEU A 116 -2.20 11.03 -6.85
N VAL A 117 -3.12 11.86 -7.32
CA VAL A 117 -4.55 11.54 -7.30
C VAL A 117 -4.90 10.84 -8.60
N ASP A 118 -5.51 9.67 -8.48
CA ASP A 118 -6.05 8.91 -9.61
C ASP A 118 -7.55 8.64 -9.34
N TRP A 119 -8.28 8.12 -10.32
CA TRP A 119 -9.71 7.88 -10.22
C TRP A 119 -10.10 6.48 -10.67
N VAL A 120 -11.02 5.87 -9.95
CA VAL A 120 -11.64 4.60 -10.33
C VAL A 120 -13.09 4.85 -10.73
N ASN A 121 -13.51 4.27 -11.85
CA ASN A 121 -14.91 4.30 -12.25
C ASN A 121 -15.67 3.21 -11.49
N GLU A 122 -16.69 3.60 -10.72
CA GLU A 122 -17.47 2.68 -9.90
C GLU A 122 -18.74 2.16 -10.60
N SER A 123 -19.00 2.54 -11.87
CA SER A 123 -20.27 2.24 -12.55
C SER A 123 -20.54 0.74 -12.70
N SER A 124 -19.54 -0.07 -13.07
CA SER A 124 -19.70 -1.53 -13.22
C SER A 124 -20.06 -2.17 -11.89
N ARG A 125 -19.28 -1.83 -10.85
CA ARG A 125 -19.47 -2.34 -9.50
C ARG A 125 -20.84 -1.96 -8.93
N ASN A 126 -21.24 -0.70 -9.12
CA ASN A 126 -22.54 -0.20 -8.65
C ASN A 126 -23.71 -0.87 -9.37
N PHE A 127 -23.52 -1.29 -10.62
CA PHE A 127 -24.53 -2.03 -11.39
C PHE A 127 -24.61 -3.50 -10.95
N GLU A 128 -23.46 -4.15 -10.77
CA GLU A 128 -23.35 -5.56 -10.39
C GLU A 128 -23.91 -5.85 -8.99
N GLY A 129 -23.80 -4.89 -8.07
CA GLY A 129 -24.27 -5.02 -6.69
C GLY A 129 -23.41 -5.98 -5.85
N PRO A 130 -23.74 -6.15 -4.55
CA PRO A 130 -22.94 -6.93 -3.62
C PRO A 130 -22.97 -8.43 -3.93
N VAL A 131 -22.02 -9.16 -3.36
CA VAL A 131 -22.03 -10.63 -3.37
C VAL A 131 -23.03 -11.12 -2.32
N GLU A 132 -23.85 -12.12 -2.67
CA GLU A 132 -24.83 -12.66 -1.74
C GLU A 132 -24.15 -13.50 -0.64
N ASN A 133 -24.73 -13.50 0.57
CA ASN A 133 -24.31 -14.36 1.68
C ASN A 133 -22.84 -14.21 2.13
N VAL A 134 -22.17 -13.08 1.85
CA VAL A 134 -20.75 -12.84 2.19
C VAL A 134 -20.45 -13.07 3.66
N ARG A 135 -21.37 -12.71 4.58
CA ARG A 135 -21.16 -12.97 6.01
C ARG A 135 -21.07 -14.45 6.34
N SER A 136 -21.89 -15.28 5.69
CA SER A 136 -21.85 -16.74 5.85
C SER A 136 -20.56 -17.33 5.27
N LEU A 137 -20.14 -16.85 4.09
CA LEU A 137 -18.87 -17.24 3.47
C LEU A 137 -17.67 -16.88 4.36
N PHE A 138 -17.66 -15.68 4.93
CA PHE A 138 -16.64 -15.24 5.86
C PHE A 138 -16.57 -16.13 7.10
N ASN A 139 -17.71 -16.36 7.77
CA ASN A 139 -17.75 -17.23 8.94
C ASN A 139 -17.24 -18.66 8.63
N THR A 140 -17.61 -19.20 7.47
CA THR A 140 -17.16 -20.52 7.01
C THR A 140 -15.65 -20.54 6.78
N LYS A 141 -15.11 -19.55 6.06
CA LYS A 141 -13.67 -19.45 5.79
C LYS A 141 -12.86 -19.19 7.06
N GLN A 142 -13.40 -18.42 7.99
CA GLN A 142 -12.79 -18.21 9.29
C GLN A 142 -12.66 -19.53 10.06
N GLN A 143 -13.73 -20.33 10.14
CA GLN A 143 -13.68 -21.65 10.80
C GLN A 143 -12.68 -22.59 10.13
N GLN A 144 -12.64 -22.61 8.79
CA GLN A 144 -11.67 -23.41 8.04
C GLN A 144 -10.22 -22.97 8.32
N TRP A 145 -9.98 -21.66 8.38
CA TRP A 145 -8.69 -21.09 8.76
C TRP A 145 -8.29 -21.53 10.16
N GLU A 146 -9.15 -21.33 11.15
CA GLU A 146 -8.91 -21.67 12.57
C GLU A 146 -8.63 -23.16 12.78
N ALA A 147 -9.31 -24.04 12.05
CA ALA A 147 -9.10 -25.49 12.10
C ALA A 147 -7.77 -25.92 11.44
N SER A 148 -7.17 -25.09 10.60
CA SER A 148 -6.01 -25.46 9.80
C SER A 148 -4.71 -25.61 10.60
N MET A 149 -3.83 -26.50 10.15
CA MET A 149 -2.46 -26.60 10.67
C MET A 149 -1.65 -25.31 10.43
N THR A 150 -1.99 -24.59 9.36
CA THR A 150 -1.38 -23.29 9.03
C THR A 150 -1.68 -22.24 10.09
N CYS A 151 -2.93 -22.13 10.56
CA CYS A 151 -3.29 -21.21 11.64
C CYS A 151 -2.57 -21.56 12.95
N LYS A 152 -2.46 -22.85 13.29
CA LYS A 152 -1.70 -23.30 14.46
C LYS A 152 -0.22 -22.91 14.38
N ALA A 153 0.42 -23.14 13.23
CA ALA A 153 1.81 -22.75 12.99
C ALA A 153 2.00 -21.24 13.03
N PHE A 154 1.14 -20.48 12.35
CA PHE A 154 1.12 -19.02 12.35
C PHE A 154 1.00 -18.48 13.78
N THR A 155 0.03 -18.96 14.54
CA THR A 155 -0.22 -18.55 15.93
C THR A 155 1.02 -18.79 16.80
N SER A 156 1.65 -19.97 16.69
CA SER A 156 2.87 -20.27 17.46
C SER A 156 4.01 -19.30 17.14
N GLN A 157 4.21 -18.99 15.86
CA GLN A 157 5.28 -18.08 15.43
C GLN A 157 5.00 -16.63 15.82
N PHE A 158 3.76 -16.19 15.67
CA PHE A 158 3.36 -14.82 16.01
C PHE A 158 3.46 -14.58 17.53
N ARG A 159 3.05 -15.54 18.37
CA ARG A 159 3.27 -15.48 19.82
C ARG A 159 4.75 -15.34 20.18
N LYS A 160 5.64 -16.14 19.57
CA LYS A 160 7.11 -16.05 19.76
C LYS A 160 7.73 -14.70 19.34
N ILE A 161 7.02 -13.91 18.54
CA ILE A 161 7.46 -12.57 18.14
C ILE A 161 7.03 -11.54 19.18
N LEU A 162 5.84 -11.69 19.75
CA LEU A 162 5.29 -10.80 20.77
C LEU A 162 5.89 -11.08 22.16
N GLU A 163 6.12 -12.34 22.50
CA GLU A 163 6.77 -12.81 23.73
C GLU A 163 8.29 -12.79 23.53
N ARG A 164 8.97 -11.76 24.04
CA ARG A 164 10.44 -11.71 24.02
C ARG A 164 10.99 -11.50 25.43
N ASP A 165 12.06 -12.24 25.75
CA ASP A 165 12.79 -12.13 27.03
C ASP A 165 11.89 -12.32 28.28
N GLY A 166 10.84 -13.14 28.14
CA GLY A 166 9.86 -13.41 29.20
C GLY A 166 8.77 -12.36 29.38
N ASN A 167 8.77 -11.29 28.56
CA ASN A 167 7.78 -10.22 28.61
C ASN A 167 7.08 -10.01 27.27
N ALA A 168 5.76 -9.87 27.28
CA ALA A 168 5.00 -9.50 26.09
C ALA A 168 5.24 -8.03 25.75
N LYS A 169 5.58 -7.74 24.49
CA LYS A 169 5.66 -6.35 24.00
C LYS A 169 4.27 -5.73 24.00
N ARG A 170 4.18 -4.48 24.44
CA ARG A 170 2.94 -3.70 24.34
C ARG A 170 2.65 -3.39 22.87
N VAL A 171 1.49 -3.81 22.38
CA VAL A 171 1.00 -3.48 21.04
C VAL A 171 -0.22 -2.58 21.20
N THR A 172 -0.16 -1.37 20.66
CA THR A 172 -1.28 -0.42 20.73
C THR A 172 -2.17 -0.47 19.49
N LYS A 173 -1.60 -0.85 18.34
CA LYS A 173 -2.28 -0.86 17.04
C LYS A 173 -1.93 -2.12 16.24
N LEU A 174 -2.93 -2.77 15.67
CA LEU A 174 -2.78 -3.66 14.52
C LEU A 174 -3.24 -2.88 13.28
N VAL A 175 -2.34 -2.63 12.33
CA VAL A 175 -2.64 -1.88 11.11
C VAL A 175 -2.53 -2.81 9.91
N CYS A 176 -3.66 -3.03 9.23
CA CYS A 176 -3.78 -3.91 8.09
C CYS A 176 -3.89 -3.12 6.78
N PHE A 177 -3.12 -3.51 5.77
CA PHE A 177 -3.18 -2.92 4.43
C PHE A 177 -3.54 -3.99 3.40
N ALA A 178 -4.39 -3.66 2.45
CA ALA A 178 -4.71 -4.50 1.30
C ALA A 178 -5.20 -5.91 1.69
N LEU A 179 -6.18 -5.98 2.59
CA LEU A 179 -6.84 -7.25 2.91
C LEU A 179 -7.79 -7.72 1.81
N GLY A 180 -8.18 -6.83 0.89
CA GLY A 180 -9.08 -7.15 -0.21
C GLY A 180 -10.55 -6.99 0.15
N ASP A 181 -11.35 -6.58 -0.83
CA ASP A 181 -12.78 -6.41 -0.69
C ASP A 181 -13.53 -7.75 -0.63
N LEU A 182 -14.51 -7.85 0.27
CA LEU A 182 -15.28 -9.08 0.48
C LEU A 182 -16.49 -9.21 -0.48
N ASN A 183 -16.77 -8.17 -1.27
CA ASN A 183 -17.94 -8.05 -2.13
C ASN A 183 -17.56 -7.80 -3.60
N SER A 184 -16.37 -8.21 -4.02
CA SER A 184 -15.96 -8.11 -5.43
C SER A 184 -16.52 -9.29 -6.23
N LYS A 185 -17.18 -9.01 -7.34
CA LYS A 185 -17.54 -10.02 -8.35
C LYS A 185 -16.41 -10.19 -9.37
N PRO A 186 -16.32 -11.35 -10.03
CA PRO A 186 -15.42 -11.51 -11.17
C PRO A 186 -15.81 -10.55 -12.30
N PRO A 187 -14.82 -10.03 -13.04
CA PRO A 187 -15.11 -9.30 -14.27
C PRO A 187 -15.62 -10.24 -15.38
N ASP A 188 -16.40 -9.73 -16.32
CA ASP A 188 -17.02 -10.53 -17.41
C ASP A 188 -16.03 -11.44 -18.15
N TRP A 189 -14.82 -10.95 -18.44
CA TRP A 189 -13.81 -11.75 -19.14
C TRP A 189 -13.39 -13.00 -18.35
N TRP A 190 -13.41 -12.92 -17.01
CA TRP A 190 -13.10 -14.06 -16.14
C TRP A 190 -14.24 -15.05 -16.20
N SER A 191 -15.49 -14.59 -16.10
CA SER A 191 -16.67 -15.45 -16.19
C SER A 191 -16.72 -16.19 -17.53
N ILE A 192 -16.48 -15.49 -18.64
CA ILE A 192 -16.41 -16.10 -19.98
C ILE A 192 -15.30 -17.16 -20.07
N GLN A 193 -14.13 -16.90 -19.49
CA GLN A 193 -13.03 -17.88 -19.46
C GLN A 193 -13.37 -19.09 -18.59
N ASN A 194 -14.01 -18.86 -17.45
CA ASN A 194 -14.41 -19.91 -16.52
C ASN A 194 -15.51 -20.79 -17.13
N GLU A 195 -16.52 -20.22 -17.79
CA GLU A 195 -17.57 -20.95 -18.51
C GLU A 195 -17.02 -21.82 -19.66
N ALA A 196 -15.87 -21.44 -20.22
CA ALA A 196 -15.20 -22.21 -21.27
C ALA A 196 -14.42 -23.43 -20.74
N LEU A 197 -14.23 -23.56 -19.42
CA LEU A 197 -13.58 -24.71 -18.80
C LEU A 197 -14.54 -25.92 -18.67
N PRO A 198 -14.01 -27.16 -18.63
CA PRO A 198 -14.78 -28.33 -18.22
C PRO A 198 -15.47 -28.10 -16.88
N GLU A 199 -16.69 -28.63 -16.70
CA GLU A 199 -17.54 -28.36 -15.52
C GLU A 199 -16.85 -28.69 -14.19
N ASP A 200 -15.99 -29.71 -14.15
CA ASP A 200 -15.21 -30.11 -12.97
C ASP A 200 -13.99 -29.23 -12.67
N GLU A 201 -13.61 -28.37 -13.62
CA GLU A 201 -12.55 -27.37 -13.50
C GLU A 201 -13.10 -25.95 -13.27
N GLN A 202 -14.42 -25.74 -13.43
CA GLN A 202 -15.04 -24.43 -13.21
C GLN A 202 -14.94 -24.01 -11.74
N GLU A 203 -14.55 -22.76 -11.53
CA GLU A 203 -14.53 -22.15 -10.20
C GLU A 203 -15.85 -21.44 -9.92
N LEU A 204 -16.27 -21.42 -8.65
CA LEU A 204 -17.39 -20.59 -8.22
C LEU A 204 -16.96 -19.12 -8.24
N ASP A 205 -17.83 -18.18 -8.63
CA ASP A 205 -17.57 -16.73 -8.58
C ASP A 205 -17.02 -16.26 -7.22
N THR A 206 -17.46 -16.91 -6.13
CA THR A 206 -16.99 -16.64 -4.77
C THR A 206 -15.49 -16.95 -4.55
N SER A 207 -14.84 -17.69 -5.45
CA SER A 207 -13.39 -17.96 -5.36
C SER A 207 -12.57 -16.67 -5.49
N MET A 208 -13.09 -15.65 -6.19
CA MET A 208 -12.44 -14.35 -6.36
C MET A 208 -12.22 -13.61 -5.04
N ILE A 209 -13.07 -13.85 -4.03
CA ILE A 209 -12.97 -13.22 -2.71
C ILE A 209 -12.30 -14.13 -1.68
N ASP A 210 -11.94 -15.38 -2.01
CA ASP A 210 -11.35 -16.32 -1.05
C ASP A 210 -10.07 -15.78 -0.40
N GLY A 211 -9.22 -15.12 -1.20
CA GLY A 211 -8.01 -14.47 -0.70
C GLY A 211 -8.35 -13.43 0.37
N ALA A 212 -9.35 -12.58 0.10
CA ALA A 212 -9.78 -11.55 1.03
C ALA A 212 -10.36 -12.16 2.32
N LEU A 213 -11.24 -13.16 2.20
CA LEU A 213 -11.81 -13.88 3.34
C LEU A 213 -10.72 -14.45 4.26
N VAL A 214 -9.68 -15.05 3.68
CA VAL A 214 -8.54 -15.59 4.43
C VAL A 214 -7.70 -14.49 5.08
N HIS A 215 -7.42 -13.38 4.38
CA HIS A 215 -6.64 -12.27 4.95
C HIS A 215 -7.33 -11.66 6.17
N HIS A 216 -8.64 -11.42 6.11
CA HIS A 216 -9.40 -10.92 7.25
C HIS A 216 -9.43 -11.93 8.42
N ALA A 217 -9.52 -13.23 8.15
CA ALA A 217 -9.43 -14.27 9.19
C ALA A 217 -8.05 -14.32 9.88
N ILE A 218 -6.95 -14.12 9.12
CA ILE A 218 -5.59 -13.99 9.67
C ILE A 218 -5.50 -12.74 10.56
N ALA A 219 -5.99 -11.60 10.08
CA ALA A 219 -5.97 -10.34 10.83
C ALA A 219 -6.73 -10.48 12.17
N LEU A 220 -7.89 -11.15 12.17
CA LEU A 220 -8.65 -11.42 13.39
C LEU A 220 -7.91 -12.37 14.34
N THR A 221 -7.20 -13.37 13.80
CA THR A 221 -6.32 -14.25 14.59
C THR A 221 -5.21 -13.46 15.27
N MET A 222 -4.55 -12.55 14.55
CA MET A 222 -3.52 -11.66 15.11
C MET A 222 -4.10 -10.77 16.21
N ALA A 223 -5.27 -10.17 15.98
CA ALA A 223 -5.96 -9.34 16.95
C ALA A 223 -6.26 -10.10 18.26
N ASN A 224 -6.78 -11.33 18.15
CA ASN A 224 -7.06 -12.18 19.31
C ASN A 224 -5.80 -12.54 20.09
N ILE A 225 -4.69 -12.83 19.38
CA ILE A 225 -3.40 -13.09 20.03
C ILE A 225 -2.91 -11.84 20.75
N ILE A 226 -2.92 -10.67 20.11
CA ILE A 226 -2.47 -9.41 20.73
C ILE A 226 -3.30 -9.11 21.98
N ARG A 227 -4.63 -9.21 21.88
CA ARG A 227 -5.56 -8.98 23.01
C ARG A 227 -5.29 -9.92 24.18
N SER A 228 -4.87 -11.15 23.94
CA SER A 228 -4.54 -12.11 25.01
C SER A 228 -3.32 -11.71 25.85
N TYR A 229 -2.49 -10.78 25.36
CA TYR A 229 -1.34 -10.24 26.10
C TYR A 229 -1.61 -8.90 26.79
N ALA A 230 -2.77 -8.27 26.55
CA ALA A 230 -3.09 -6.98 27.15
C ALA A 230 -3.27 -7.11 28.67
N LYS A 231 -2.64 -6.23 29.44
CA LYS A 231 -2.80 -6.23 30.90
C LYS A 231 -4.08 -5.51 31.32
N PRO A 232 -4.68 -5.85 32.47
CA PRO A 232 -5.80 -5.09 33.03
C PRO A 232 -5.43 -3.61 33.18
N GLY A 233 -6.24 -2.71 32.62
CA GLY A 233 -6.04 -1.27 32.67
C GLY A 233 -5.15 -0.68 31.56
N GLU A 234 -4.53 -1.51 30.71
CA GLU A 234 -3.93 -1.02 29.47
C GLU A 234 -5.05 -0.71 28.46
N GLY A 235 -5.04 0.51 27.90
CA GLY A 235 -5.95 0.87 26.82
C GLY A 235 -5.85 -0.16 25.70
N GLY A 236 -6.99 -0.72 25.28
CA GLY A 236 -7.04 -1.85 24.36
C GLY A 236 -6.33 -1.61 23.03
N VAL A 237 -6.07 -2.69 22.28
CA VAL A 237 -5.50 -2.59 20.93
C VAL A 237 -6.54 -2.04 19.95
N ARG A 238 -6.17 -0.99 19.22
CA ARG A 238 -6.94 -0.51 18.06
C ARG A 238 -6.67 -1.42 16.87
N LEU A 239 -7.73 -1.86 16.21
CA LEU A 239 -7.65 -2.67 15.00
C LEU A 239 -7.99 -1.80 13.81
N LEU A 240 -7.02 -1.51 12.96
CA LEU A 240 -7.15 -0.59 11.84
C LEU A 240 -6.97 -1.36 10.54
N THR A 241 -7.78 -1.09 9.54
CA THR A 241 -7.59 -1.62 8.19
C THR A 241 -7.78 -0.54 7.13
N GLN A 242 -6.96 -0.63 6.08
CA GLN A 242 -7.04 0.23 4.92
C GLN A 242 -7.00 -0.60 3.64
N ASP A 243 -8.04 -0.45 2.83
CA ASP A 243 -8.06 -0.85 1.43
C ASP A 243 -8.96 0.13 0.67
N PRO A 244 -8.42 0.93 -0.28
CA PRO A 244 -9.22 1.83 -1.09
C PRO A 244 -10.34 1.11 -1.86
N GLY A 245 -10.15 -0.18 -2.13
CA GLY A 245 -11.10 -1.03 -2.83
C GLY A 245 -12.33 -1.43 -2.01
N TYR A 246 -12.39 -1.17 -0.70
CA TYR A 246 -13.58 -1.51 0.09
C TYR A 246 -14.84 -0.79 -0.40
N CYS A 247 -15.91 -1.55 -0.67
CA CYS A 247 -17.26 -1.01 -0.73
C CYS A 247 -17.85 -0.86 0.67
N ASP A 248 -19.00 -0.20 0.76
CA ASP A 248 -19.65 0.09 2.03
C ASP A 248 -20.14 -1.18 2.74
N GLU A 249 -20.63 -2.18 2.01
CA GLU A 249 -21.04 -3.47 2.58
C GLU A 249 -19.86 -4.20 3.23
N THR A 250 -18.69 -4.19 2.58
CA THR A 250 -17.47 -4.74 3.16
C THR A 250 -17.04 -3.95 4.40
N LYS A 251 -17.11 -2.62 4.37
CA LYS A 251 -16.76 -1.78 5.53
C LYS A 251 -17.65 -2.11 6.73
N ASP A 252 -18.94 -2.37 6.51
CA ASP A 252 -19.86 -2.69 7.59
C ASP A 252 -19.57 -4.06 8.21
N ILE A 253 -19.27 -5.08 7.39
CA ILE A 253 -18.80 -6.39 7.91
C ILE A 253 -17.50 -6.23 8.71
N ILE A 254 -16.56 -5.40 8.23
CA ILE A 254 -15.28 -5.15 8.90
C ILE A 254 -15.48 -4.47 10.27
N LYS A 255 -16.38 -3.48 10.33
CA LYS A 255 -16.74 -2.81 11.60
C LYS A 255 -17.35 -3.79 12.59
N ASP A 256 -18.25 -4.67 12.13
CA ASP A 256 -18.89 -5.68 12.98
C ASP A 256 -17.89 -6.65 13.63
N ILE A 257 -16.79 -6.98 12.94
CA ILE A 257 -15.73 -7.84 13.48
C ILE A 257 -14.69 -7.06 14.31
N GLY A 258 -14.92 -5.76 14.52
CA GLY A 258 -14.19 -4.91 15.45
C GLY A 258 -13.00 -4.15 14.87
N PHE A 259 -12.94 -3.98 13.54
CA PHE A 259 -11.92 -3.16 12.87
C PHE A 259 -12.46 -1.78 12.49
N GLU A 260 -11.62 -0.76 12.67
CA GLU A 260 -11.83 0.59 12.14
C GLU A 260 -11.29 0.64 10.71
N VAL A 261 -12.13 1.03 9.75
CA VAL A 261 -11.67 1.33 8.39
C VAL A 261 -11.10 2.75 8.37
N VAL A 262 -9.83 2.90 8.04
CA VAL A 262 -9.10 4.17 8.00
C VAL A 262 -8.57 4.44 6.60
N GLY A 263 -8.40 5.72 6.24
CA GLY A 263 -7.83 6.11 4.95
C GLY A 263 -8.66 5.61 3.77
N GLY A 264 -9.93 6.04 3.70
CA GLY A 264 -10.87 5.60 2.67
C GLY A 264 -10.43 5.88 1.23
N PHE A 265 -9.38 6.68 1.03
CA PHE A 265 -8.79 7.00 -0.26
C PHE A 265 -7.36 6.46 -0.42
N GLY A 266 -6.79 5.84 0.62
CA GLY A 266 -5.57 5.05 0.55
C GLY A 266 -4.36 5.59 1.27
N ALA A 267 -4.43 6.76 1.91
CA ALA A 267 -3.28 7.33 2.63
C ALA A 267 -3.40 7.30 4.16
N GLY A 268 -4.60 7.34 4.73
CA GLY A 268 -4.80 7.58 6.17
C GLY A 268 -4.18 6.54 7.10
N GLY A 269 -4.25 5.25 6.76
CA GLY A 269 -3.68 4.15 7.55
C GLY A 269 -2.17 4.24 7.74
N PHE A 270 -1.43 4.83 6.79
CA PHE A 270 0.02 5.03 6.95
C PHE A 270 0.35 6.03 8.07
N ALA A 271 -0.49 7.05 8.25
CA ALA A 271 -0.31 8.05 9.29
C ALA A 271 -0.56 7.48 10.71
N GLU A 272 -1.24 6.35 10.82
CA GLU A 272 -1.51 5.67 12.09
C GLU A 272 -0.35 4.78 12.57
N VAL A 273 0.49 4.29 11.67
CA VAL A 273 1.55 3.32 12.02
C VAL A 273 2.64 3.97 12.87
N ASP A 274 2.98 3.42 14.01
CA ASP A 274 4.09 3.87 14.87
C ASP A 274 4.97 2.70 15.35
N ASP A 275 5.87 2.98 16.28
CA ASP A 275 6.83 2.00 16.82
C ASP A 275 6.20 0.96 17.75
N GLU A 276 4.95 1.14 18.19
CA GLU A 276 4.18 0.18 19.00
C GLU A 276 3.11 -0.56 18.16
N SER A 277 3.16 -0.37 16.84
CA SER A 277 2.23 -0.99 15.91
C SER A 277 2.73 -2.37 15.43
N VAL A 278 1.79 -3.26 15.12
CA VAL A 278 1.99 -4.43 14.27
C VAL A 278 1.37 -4.14 12.90
N VAL A 279 2.11 -4.41 11.84
CA VAL A 279 1.66 -4.19 10.46
C VAL A 279 1.42 -5.53 9.76
N PHE A 280 0.26 -5.68 9.12
CA PHE A 280 -0.04 -6.81 8.25
C PHE A 280 -0.40 -6.31 6.85
N SER A 281 0.35 -6.74 5.85
CA SER A 281 0.19 -6.27 4.46
C SER A 281 0.46 -7.43 3.51
N PRO A 282 -0.53 -8.31 3.26
CA PRO A 282 -0.31 -9.52 2.49
C PRO A 282 -0.14 -9.21 1.00
N PHE A 283 -1.04 -8.45 0.35
CA PHE A 283 -0.97 -8.21 -1.10
C PHE A 283 -1.16 -6.73 -1.47
N PRO A 284 -0.27 -5.83 -1.01
CA PRO A 284 -0.39 -4.42 -1.33
C PRO A 284 -0.05 -4.12 -2.80
N LYS A 285 -0.85 -3.23 -3.41
CA LYS A 285 -0.50 -2.54 -4.67
C LYS A 285 0.36 -1.29 -4.42
N ALA A 286 0.33 -0.76 -3.20
CA ALA A 286 1.13 0.39 -2.78
C ALA A 286 2.49 -0.08 -2.21
N PRO A 287 3.52 0.78 -2.21
CA PRO A 287 4.83 0.46 -1.64
C PRO A 287 4.83 0.57 -0.10
N VAL A 288 3.98 -0.23 0.56
CA VAL A 288 3.72 -0.16 2.01
C VAL A 288 5.01 -0.25 2.81
N LYS A 289 5.92 -1.17 2.48
CA LYS A 289 7.22 -1.28 3.17
C LYS A 289 8.03 0.00 3.06
N GLN A 290 8.08 0.62 1.88
CA GLN A 290 8.88 1.83 1.66
C GLN A 290 8.31 3.03 2.41
N ILE A 291 6.99 3.20 2.38
CA ILE A 291 6.29 4.27 3.10
C ILE A 291 6.55 4.13 4.60
N ILE A 292 6.29 2.95 5.16
CA ILE A 292 6.47 2.70 6.59
C ILE A 292 7.95 2.85 7.00
N ALA A 293 8.90 2.41 6.18
CA ALA A 293 10.33 2.62 6.44
C ALA A 293 10.72 4.11 6.51
N GLY A 294 9.96 5.02 5.90
CA GLY A 294 10.12 6.47 6.06
C GLY A 294 9.47 7.05 7.31
N LEU A 295 8.43 6.40 7.85
CA LEU A 295 7.53 6.96 8.87
C LEU A 295 7.72 6.38 10.28
N ALA A 296 8.00 5.08 10.42
CA ALA A 296 8.00 4.36 11.69
C ALA A 296 8.88 3.11 11.67
N ARG A 297 9.08 2.48 12.83
CA ARG A 297 9.73 1.17 12.98
C ARG A 297 8.81 0.24 13.78
N PRO A 298 7.78 -0.35 13.16
CA PRO A 298 6.79 -1.16 13.87
C PRO A 298 7.43 -2.37 14.55
N LEU A 299 6.76 -2.88 15.59
CA LEU A 299 7.22 -4.03 16.38
C LEU A 299 7.34 -5.29 15.53
N ALA A 300 6.36 -5.50 14.66
CA ALA A 300 6.34 -6.57 13.69
C ALA A 300 5.74 -6.10 12.37
N PHE A 301 6.26 -6.63 11.27
CA PHE A 301 5.72 -6.45 9.93
C PHE A 301 5.58 -7.82 9.27
N ILE A 302 4.35 -8.14 8.88
CA ILE A 302 3.96 -9.40 8.27
C ILE A 302 3.59 -9.13 6.80
N HIS A 303 4.34 -9.72 5.87
CA HIS A 303 4.20 -9.51 4.41
C HIS A 303 4.58 -10.77 3.63
N LEU A 304 4.47 -10.77 2.29
CA LEU A 304 4.86 -11.93 1.47
C LEU A 304 6.37 -12.04 1.23
N LYS A 305 6.86 -13.27 1.13
CA LYS A 305 8.29 -13.60 0.98
C LYS A 305 8.92 -13.13 -0.32
N ASN A 306 8.16 -13.09 -1.42
CA ASN A 306 8.72 -12.74 -2.72
C ASN A 306 9.08 -11.24 -2.85
N ASP A 307 8.70 -10.41 -1.87
CA ASP A 307 8.85 -8.96 -1.91
C ASP A 307 10.23 -8.42 -1.46
N GLU A 308 11.21 -9.29 -1.18
CA GLU A 308 12.61 -8.82 -1.08
C GLU A 308 13.21 -8.47 -2.45
N ARG A 309 12.58 -8.98 -3.52
CA ARG A 309 12.94 -8.71 -4.89
C ARG A 309 12.33 -7.38 -5.33
N ILE A 310 13.05 -6.69 -6.20
CA ILE A 310 12.60 -5.42 -6.78
C ILE A 310 11.80 -5.69 -8.06
N TRP A 311 12.34 -6.58 -8.91
CA TRP A 311 11.76 -6.92 -10.21
C TRP A 311 11.29 -8.37 -10.25
N ASN A 312 10.14 -8.59 -10.89
CA ASN A 312 9.63 -9.90 -11.22
C ASN A 312 10.40 -10.50 -12.42
N PRO A 313 10.18 -11.78 -12.77
CA PRO A 313 10.88 -12.43 -13.89
C PRO A 313 10.67 -11.77 -15.26
N ARG A 314 9.66 -10.91 -15.41
CA ARG A 314 9.38 -10.14 -16.63
C ARG A 314 10.07 -8.76 -16.63
N GLY A 315 10.86 -8.43 -15.60
CA GLY A 315 11.52 -7.14 -15.46
C GLY A 315 10.63 -6.02 -14.92
N ASN A 316 9.36 -6.30 -14.62
CA ASN A 316 8.45 -5.32 -14.04
C ASN A 316 8.63 -5.25 -12.52
N LEU A 317 8.33 -4.10 -11.92
CA LEU A 317 8.34 -3.94 -10.47
C LEU A 317 7.33 -4.89 -9.80
N TYR A 318 7.70 -5.42 -8.65
CA TYR A 318 6.72 -6.03 -7.73
C TYR A 318 5.79 -4.96 -7.15
N GLY A 319 4.61 -5.36 -6.67
CA GLY A 319 3.60 -4.42 -6.12
C GLY A 319 4.08 -3.63 -4.90
N ASP A 320 4.91 -4.25 -4.04
CA ASP A 320 5.59 -3.57 -2.94
C ASP A 320 7.09 -3.91 -2.99
N PRO A 321 7.87 -3.23 -3.85
CA PRO A 321 9.27 -3.56 -4.05
C PRO A 321 10.12 -3.10 -2.87
N ALA A 322 11.16 -3.87 -2.51
CA ALA A 322 12.13 -3.43 -1.51
C ALA A 322 12.95 -2.22 -2.02
N SER A 323 13.20 -1.23 -1.18
CA SER A 323 14.14 -0.11 -1.44
C SER A 323 15.34 -0.13 -0.48
N PRO A 324 16.41 0.66 -0.72
CA PRO A 324 17.57 0.69 0.16
C PRO A 324 17.22 0.94 1.64
N ARG A 325 16.28 1.86 1.93
CA ARG A 325 15.83 2.11 3.31
C ARG A 325 15.03 0.96 3.91
N THR A 326 14.26 0.22 3.11
CA THR A 326 13.58 -0.99 3.62
C THR A 326 14.59 -2.07 3.99
N ARG A 327 15.65 -2.26 3.18
CA ARG A 327 16.72 -3.20 3.52
C ARG A 327 17.43 -2.79 4.79
N GLN A 328 17.81 -1.52 4.91
CA GLN A 328 18.43 -0.99 6.13
C GLN A 328 17.54 -1.15 7.37
N MET A 329 16.22 -0.93 7.23
CA MET A 329 15.27 -1.16 8.31
C MET A 329 15.29 -2.62 8.78
N TRP A 330 15.44 -3.56 7.86
CA TRP A 330 15.43 -4.99 8.17
C TRP A 330 16.78 -5.60 8.51
N GLU A 331 17.89 -5.08 8.02
CA GLU A 331 19.25 -5.47 8.45
C GLU A 331 19.45 -5.19 9.95
N ARG A 332 18.80 -4.15 10.46
CA ARG A 332 18.75 -3.84 11.89
C ARG A 332 17.76 -4.72 12.67
N ALA A 333 16.88 -5.45 11.99
CA ALA A 333 15.92 -6.38 12.60
C ALA A 333 16.51 -7.80 12.64
N GLN A 334 16.78 -8.34 13.83
CA GLN A 334 17.58 -9.57 13.95
C GLN A 334 16.81 -10.89 13.81
N LYS A 335 15.47 -10.88 13.80
CA LYS A 335 14.66 -12.11 13.72
C LYS A 335 13.69 -12.06 12.54
N GLU A 336 14.03 -12.80 11.49
CA GLU A 336 13.13 -13.13 10.40
C GLU A 336 12.56 -14.53 10.64
N VAL A 337 11.24 -14.64 10.78
CA VAL A 337 10.55 -15.93 10.86
C VAL A 337 9.78 -16.14 9.56
N LYS A 338 10.13 -17.20 8.83
CA LYS A 338 9.47 -17.58 7.58
C LYS A 338 8.44 -18.66 7.89
N THR A 339 7.17 -18.39 7.61
CA THR A 339 6.10 -19.40 7.70
C THR A 339 5.49 -19.60 6.32
N SER A 340 5.58 -20.81 5.79
CA SER A 340 4.91 -21.14 4.54
C SER A 340 3.41 -21.28 4.76
N MET A 341 2.59 -20.58 3.99
CA MET A 341 1.17 -20.80 3.95
C MET A 341 0.82 -21.50 2.64
N LYS A 342 0.23 -22.69 2.75
CA LYS A 342 -0.35 -23.38 1.59
C LYS A 342 -1.84 -23.13 1.61
N SER A 343 -2.34 -22.38 0.63
CA SER A 343 -3.77 -22.18 0.39
C SER A 343 -3.99 -22.21 -1.12
N LYS A 344 -5.00 -22.98 -1.58
CA LYS A 344 -5.38 -23.04 -2.99
C LYS A 344 -5.76 -21.65 -3.52
N ALA A 345 -6.37 -20.81 -2.68
CA ALA A 345 -6.78 -19.45 -3.01
C ALA A 345 -5.67 -18.38 -2.87
N ALA A 346 -4.58 -18.68 -2.14
CA ALA A 346 -3.46 -17.73 -1.95
C ALA A 346 -2.26 -18.07 -2.85
N GLY A 347 -2.33 -19.12 -3.68
CA GLY A 347 -1.14 -19.77 -4.22
C GLY A 347 -0.24 -20.30 -3.09
N GLU A 348 0.89 -20.94 -3.42
CA GLU A 348 1.92 -21.19 -2.42
C GLU A 348 2.56 -19.84 -1.99
N SER A 349 1.92 -19.17 -1.04
CA SER A 349 2.34 -17.87 -0.54
C SER A 349 3.04 -18.03 0.81
N VAL A 350 4.34 -17.75 0.85
CA VAL A 350 5.09 -17.76 2.10
C VAL A 350 4.96 -16.38 2.74
N ILE A 351 4.44 -16.33 3.97
CA ILE A 351 4.41 -15.09 4.77
C ILE A 351 5.70 -14.99 5.58
N VAL A 352 6.29 -13.80 5.54
CA VAL A 352 7.47 -13.42 6.30
C VAL A 352 7.03 -12.51 7.43
N MET A 353 7.47 -12.82 8.65
CA MET A 353 7.32 -11.96 9.80
C MET A 353 8.69 -11.42 10.19
N ARG A 354 8.81 -10.09 10.26
CA ARG A 354 10.01 -9.40 10.72
C ARG A 354 9.69 -8.66 12.00
N ALA A 355 10.59 -8.73 12.99
CA ALA A 355 10.38 -8.07 14.28
C ALA A 355 11.60 -7.24 14.69
N LYS A 356 11.34 -6.07 15.29
CA LYS A 356 12.38 -5.14 15.75
C LYS A 356 13.13 -5.70 16.97
N ASN A 357 14.45 -5.51 16.97
CA ASN A 357 15.27 -5.56 18.18
C ASN A 357 15.32 -4.16 18.81
N ASN A 358 15.08 -4.09 20.12
CA ASN A 358 15.65 -3.02 20.93
C ASN A 358 16.94 -3.58 21.55
#